data_AF-A0A5K7ZRZ2-F1
#
_entry.id   AF-A0A5K7ZRZ2-F1
#
_cell.length_a   1.000
_cell.length_b   1.000
_cell.length_c   1.000
_cell.angle_alpha   90.00
_cell.angle_beta   90.00
_cell.angle_gamma   90.00
#
_symmetry.space_group_name_H-M   'P 1'
#
loop_
_entity.id
_entity.type
_entity.pdbx_description
1 polymer ?
#
loop_
_entity_poly.entity_id
_entity_poly.type
_entity_poly.pdbx_seq_one_letter_code
_entity_poly.pdbx_strand_id
1 'polypeptide(L)'
;MALNATIEAARAGEAGKGFAVVANEIKDLAKQTSDATLDIKQQIEAIQGSTNGTIEAINQIGTVIDTVNEIVATIATAVEEQSISTKEIAENIAQISQGVGEVNENVAQSSSVAGEITQSIGEVNQSAGEMASSSSQVRLSAEDLSQLAEKLNIMVGRFKV
;
A
#
# COMPACT_ATOMS: atom_id res chain seq x y z
N MET A 1 -19.84 -66.69 45.70
CA MET A 1 -19.14 -67.60 46.66
C MET A 1 -19.50 -67.32 48.13
N ALA A 2 -19.51 -66.07 48.62
CA ALA A 2 -19.85 -65.74 50.02
C ALA A 2 -21.28 -66.17 50.47
N LEU A 3 -22.26 -66.20 49.55
CA LEU A 3 -23.62 -66.64 49.84
C LEU A 3 -23.70 -68.11 50.28
N ASN A 4 -22.95 -69.00 49.62
CA ASN A 4 -22.92 -70.43 49.97
C ASN A 4 -22.24 -70.66 51.32
N ALA A 5 -21.23 -69.86 51.67
CA ALA A 5 -20.57 -69.92 52.98
C ALA A 5 -21.50 -69.48 54.13
N THR A 6 -22.38 -68.52 53.87
CA THR A 6 -23.39 -68.07 54.86
C THR A 6 -24.46 -69.14 55.10
N ILE A 7 -24.87 -69.86 54.04
CA ILE A 7 -25.83 -70.97 54.12
C ILE A 7 -25.25 -72.15 54.90
N GLU A 8 -24.01 -72.55 54.62
CA GLU A 8 -23.36 -73.67 55.31
C GLU A 8 -23.02 -73.33 56.78
N ALA A 9 -22.72 -72.07 57.09
CA ALA A 9 -22.52 -71.60 58.46
C ALA A 9 -23.82 -71.62 59.28
N ALA A 10 -24.96 -71.26 58.68
CA ALA A 10 -26.27 -71.36 59.33
C ALA A 10 -26.67 -72.83 59.63
N ARG A 11 -26.24 -73.76 58.77
CA ARG A 11 -26.49 -75.20 58.90
C ARG A 11 -25.68 -75.87 60.02
N ALA A 12 -24.55 -75.28 60.42
CA ALA A 12 -23.64 -75.79 61.45
C ALA A 12 -23.93 -75.31 62.89
N GLY A 13 -24.92 -74.44 63.11
CA GLY A 13 -25.31 -73.96 64.45
C GLY A 13 -24.22 -73.16 65.18
N GLU A 14 -24.02 -73.42 66.48
CA GLU A 14 -23.00 -72.73 67.33
C GLU A 14 -21.57 -72.85 66.77
N ALA A 15 -21.21 -73.98 66.15
CA ALA A 15 -19.88 -74.22 65.57
C ALA A 15 -19.62 -73.40 64.29
N GLY A 16 -20.66 -72.89 63.63
CA GLY A 16 -20.58 -72.13 62.38
C GLY A 16 -20.41 -70.62 62.55
N LYS A 17 -20.50 -70.07 63.76
CA LYS A 17 -20.45 -68.62 64.02
C LYS A 17 -19.19 -67.94 63.47
N GLY A 18 -18.02 -68.57 63.62
CA GLY A 18 -16.76 -68.04 63.07
C GLY A 18 -16.75 -67.99 61.54
N PHE A 19 -17.29 -69.03 60.88
CA PHE A 19 -17.44 -69.06 59.42
C PHE A 19 -18.45 -68.03 58.92
N ALA A 20 -19.54 -67.78 59.68
CA ALA A 20 -20.51 -66.74 59.35
C ALA A 20 -19.90 -65.32 59.40
N VAL A 21 -19.05 -65.03 60.39
CA VAL A 21 -18.35 -63.74 60.49
C VAL A 21 -17.39 -63.55 59.31
N VAL A 22 -16.58 -64.57 58.98
CA VAL A 22 -15.66 -64.50 57.84
C VAL A 22 -16.41 -64.36 56.51
N ALA A 23 -17.54 -65.05 56.34
CA ALA A 23 -18.37 -64.92 55.14
C ALA A 23 -18.97 -63.51 54.98
N ASN A 24 -19.38 -62.88 56.08
CA ASN A 24 -19.85 -61.49 56.08
C ASN A 24 -18.71 -60.50 55.77
N GLU A 25 -17.53 -60.67 56.37
CA GLU A 25 -16.37 -59.81 56.11
C GLU A 25 -15.94 -59.89 54.62
N ILE A 26 -15.93 -61.10 54.04
CA ILE A 26 -15.64 -61.30 52.61
C ILE A 26 -16.70 -60.62 51.74
N LYS A 27 -17.98 -60.68 52.14
CA LYS A 27 -19.07 -60.03 51.41
C LYS A 27 -18.94 -58.51 51.45
N ASP A 28 -18.59 -57.95 52.60
CA ASP A 28 -18.40 -56.51 52.78
C ASP A 28 -17.16 -56.02 52.03
N LEU A 29 -16.05 -56.76 52.06
CA LEU A 29 -14.85 -56.46 51.27
C LEU A 29 -15.11 -56.56 49.75
N ALA A 30 -15.87 -57.56 49.32
CA ALA A 30 -16.27 -57.68 47.92
C ALA A 30 -17.16 -56.52 47.47
N LYS A 31 -18.06 -56.04 48.34
CA LYS A 31 -18.87 -54.85 48.09
C LYS A 31 -17.99 -53.59 47.99
N GLN A 32 -17.10 -53.36 48.95
CA GLN A 32 -16.15 -52.24 48.89
C GLN A 32 -15.28 -52.27 47.63
N THR A 33 -14.81 -53.45 47.23
CA THR A 33 -14.03 -53.63 46.00
C THR A 33 -14.85 -53.28 44.76
N SER A 34 -16.13 -53.70 44.72
CA SER A 34 -17.06 -53.36 43.64
C SER A 34 -17.30 -51.86 43.56
N ASP A 35 -17.54 -51.22 44.70
CA ASP A 35 -17.79 -49.77 44.78
C ASP A 35 -16.54 -48.99 44.34
N ALA A 36 -15.35 -49.35 44.84
CA ALA A 36 -14.08 -48.74 44.41
C ALA A 36 -13.80 -48.94 42.92
N THR A 37 -14.17 -50.10 42.35
CA THR A 37 -14.01 -50.38 40.91
C THR A 37 -14.95 -49.49 40.08
N LEU A 38 -16.17 -49.23 40.56
CA LEU A 38 -17.10 -48.30 39.92
C LEU A 38 -16.58 -46.86 39.95
N ASP A 39 -16.02 -46.43 41.07
CA ASP A 39 -15.42 -45.09 41.20
C ASP A 39 -14.22 -44.92 40.25
N ILE A 40 -13.33 -45.91 40.17
CA ILE A 40 -12.21 -45.92 39.21
C ILE A 40 -12.73 -45.84 37.78
N LYS A 41 -13.79 -46.60 37.44
CA LYS A 41 -14.39 -46.56 36.11
C LYS A 41 -14.91 -45.15 35.78
N GLN A 42 -15.61 -44.50 36.70
CA GLN A 42 -16.11 -43.13 36.50
C GLN A 42 -14.97 -42.13 36.32
N GLN A 43 -13.89 -42.25 37.09
CA GLN A 43 -12.71 -41.39 36.91
C GLN A 43 -12.05 -41.60 35.54
N ILE A 44 -11.93 -42.84 35.08
CA ILE A 44 -11.40 -43.15 33.75
C ILE A 44 -12.28 -42.55 32.65
N GLU A 45 -13.61 -42.68 32.76
CA GLU A 45 -14.55 -42.07 31.80
C GLU A 45 -14.41 -40.54 31.77
N ALA A 46 -14.26 -39.89 32.93
CA ALA A 46 -14.02 -38.45 33.01
C ALA A 46 -12.68 -38.04 32.38
N ILE A 47 -11.59 -38.78 32.65
CA ILE A 47 -10.27 -38.54 32.06
C ILE A 47 -10.32 -38.71 30.54
N GLN A 48 -10.99 -39.75 30.04
CA GLN A 48 -11.17 -39.99 28.61
C GLN A 48 -11.96 -38.86 27.96
N GLY A 49 -13.04 -38.39 28.59
CA GLY A 49 -13.81 -37.23 28.12
C GLY A 49 -12.96 -35.97 28.02
N SER A 50 -12.19 -35.65 29.07
CA SER A 50 -11.28 -34.49 29.07
C SER A 50 -10.18 -34.61 28.00
N THR A 51 -9.67 -35.82 27.77
CA THR A 51 -8.64 -36.09 26.76
C THR A 51 -9.21 -35.87 25.35
N ASN A 52 -10.42 -36.36 25.08
CA ASN A 52 -11.09 -36.15 23.80
C ASN A 52 -11.36 -34.66 23.53
N GLY A 53 -11.81 -33.91 24.52
CA GLY A 53 -11.97 -32.45 24.39
C GLY A 53 -10.65 -31.73 24.11
N THR A 54 -9.54 -32.20 24.69
CA THR A 54 -8.20 -31.67 24.41
C THR A 54 -7.78 -31.94 22.97
N ILE A 55 -8.06 -33.14 22.45
CA ILE A 55 -7.76 -33.50 21.05
C ILE A 55 -8.56 -32.63 20.08
N GLU A 56 -9.84 -32.37 20.34
CA GLU A 56 -10.65 -31.47 19.52
C GLU A 56 -10.09 -30.04 19.50
N ALA A 57 -9.69 -29.51 20.66
CA ALA A 57 -9.07 -28.19 20.75
C ALA A 57 -7.74 -28.11 19.95
N ILE A 58 -6.92 -29.16 20.02
CA ILE A 58 -5.67 -29.23 19.24
C ILE A 58 -5.97 -29.24 17.74
N ASN A 59 -6.98 -30.00 17.29
CA ASN A 59 -7.38 -30.01 15.89
C ASN A 59 -7.85 -28.63 15.40
N GLN A 60 -8.63 -27.91 16.21
CA GLN A 60 -9.06 -26.54 15.91
C GLN A 60 -7.86 -25.59 15.79
N ILE A 61 -6.88 -25.70 16.69
CA ILE A 61 -5.63 -24.93 16.61
C ILE A 61 -4.90 -25.24 15.30
N GLY A 62 -4.85 -26.50 14.88
CA GLY A 62 -4.29 -26.90 13.58
C GLY A 62 -4.95 -26.17 12.41
N THR A 63 -6.28 -26.15 12.36
CA THR A 63 -7.03 -25.44 11.32
C THR A 63 -6.75 -23.93 11.32
N VAL A 64 -6.61 -23.31 12.49
CA VAL A 64 -6.25 -21.89 12.59
C VAL A 64 -4.84 -21.65 12.07
N ILE A 65 -3.88 -22.52 12.38
CA ILE A 65 -2.51 -22.43 11.87
C ILE A 65 -2.49 -22.54 10.34
N ASP A 66 -3.25 -23.47 9.76
CA ASP A 66 -3.36 -23.62 8.31
C ASP A 66 -3.92 -22.36 7.65
N THR A 67 -4.98 -21.78 8.25
CA THR A 67 -5.56 -20.52 7.79
C THR A 67 -4.55 -19.36 7.85
N VAL A 68 -3.77 -19.28 8.93
CA VAL A 68 -2.71 -18.27 9.07
C VAL A 68 -1.64 -18.45 7.99
N ASN A 69 -1.24 -19.68 7.68
CA ASN A 69 -0.27 -19.95 6.62
C ASN A 69 -0.78 -19.50 5.25
N GLU A 70 -2.05 -19.74 4.92
CA GLU A 70 -2.67 -19.27 3.68
C GLU A 70 -2.68 -17.73 3.59
N ILE A 71 -3.02 -17.05 4.68
CA ILE A 71 -3.00 -15.58 4.75
C ILE A 71 -1.58 -15.05 4.55
N VAL A 72 -0.59 -15.64 5.23
CA VAL A 72 0.82 -15.23 5.09
C VAL A 72 1.31 -15.41 3.67
N ALA A 73 0.96 -16.52 2.99
CA ALA A 73 1.29 -16.72 1.59
C ALA A 73 0.67 -15.65 0.69
N THR A 74 -0.59 -15.29 0.94
CA THR A 74 -1.29 -14.22 0.19
C THR A 74 -0.63 -12.85 0.41
N ILE A 75 -0.27 -12.54 1.66
CA ILE A 75 0.45 -11.31 2.00
C ILE A 75 1.81 -11.27 1.30
N ALA A 76 2.55 -12.38 1.28
CA ALA A 76 3.85 -12.45 0.61
C ALA A 76 3.73 -12.12 -0.89
N THR A 77 2.75 -12.70 -1.58
CA THR A 77 2.46 -12.39 -2.98
C THR A 77 2.11 -10.92 -3.17
N ALA A 78 1.21 -10.37 -2.34
CA ALA A 78 0.82 -8.97 -2.42
C ALA A 78 1.99 -8.00 -2.17
N VAL A 79 2.89 -8.34 -1.26
CA VAL A 79 4.11 -7.55 -0.99
C VAL A 79 5.07 -7.60 -2.18
N GLU A 80 5.19 -8.73 -2.86
CA GLU A 80 6.01 -8.84 -4.07
C GLU A 80 5.44 -8.02 -5.23
N GLU A 81 4.12 -8.08 -5.45
CA GLU A 81 3.44 -7.20 -6.42
C GLU A 81 3.64 -5.71 -6.09
N GLN A 82 3.49 -5.34 -4.81
CA GLN A 82 3.71 -3.96 -4.36
C GLN A 82 5.15 -3.49 -4.61
N SER A 83 6.15 -4.38 -4.44
CA SER A 83 7.55 -4.09 -4.72
C SER A 83 7.77 -3.78 -6.20
N ILE A 84 7.17 -4.59 -7.09
CA ILE A 84 7.21 -4.37 -8.55
C ILE A 84 6.59 -3.02 -8.91
N SER A 85 5.37 -2.73 -8.43
CA SER A 85 4.71 -1.44 -8.70
C SER A 85 5.50 -0.25 -8.16
N THR A 86 6.14 -0.39 -7.00
CA THR A 86 6.99 0.68 -6.42
C THR A 86 8.20 0.95 -7.31
N LYS A 87 8.80 -0.10 -7.89
CA LYS A 87 9.90 0.04 -8.84
C LYS A 87 9.46 0.75 -10.12
N GLU A 88 8.31 0.38 -10.68
CA GLU A 88 7.75 1.05 -11.86
C GLU A 88 7.45 2.53 -11.59
N ILE A 89 6.92 2.86 -10.40
CA ILE A 89 6.72 4.25 -9.99
C ILE A 89 8.05 5.01 -9.94
N ALA A 90 9.10 4.42 -9.36
CA ALA A 90 10.41 5.05 -9.29
C ALA A 90 11.02 5.28 -10.68
N GLU A 91 10.87 4.33 -11.60
CA GLU A 91 11.30 4.46 -13.00
C GLU A 91 10.54 5.57 -13.73
N ASN A 92 9.21 5.64 -13.56
CA ASN A 92 8.39 6.71 -14.12
C ASN A 92 8.77 8.09 -13.57
N ILE A 93 9.06 8.21 -12.27
CA ILE A 93 9.50 9.46 -11.66
C ILE A 93 10.85 9.90 -12.25
N ALA A 94 11.78 8.97 -12.46
CA ALA A 94 13.07 9.28 -13.09
C ALA A 94 12.89 9.82 -14.51
N GLN A 95 12.02 9.19 -15.32
CA GLN A 95 11.69 9.67 -16.67
C GLN A 95 11.03 11.05 -16.66
N ILE A 96 10.08 11.28 -15.75
CA ILE A 96 9.43 12.59 -15.59
C ILE A 96 10.47 13.64 -15.21
N SER A 97 11.37 13.34 -14.27
CA SER A 97 12.43 14.27 -13.86
C SER A 97 13.35 14.63 -15.02
N GLN A 98 13.67 13.67 -15.90
CA GLN A 98 14.42 13.96 -17.12
C GLN A 98 13.63 14.86 -18.07
N GLY A 99 12.35 14.56 -18.31
CA GLY A 99 11.47 15.38 -19.15
C GLY A 99 11.31 16.82 -18.63
N VAL A 100 11.25 17.02 -17.31
CA VAL A 100 11.26 18.36 -16.70
C VAL A 100 12.57 19.09 -16.97
N GLY A 101 13.70 18.38 -16.98
CA GLY A 101 15.00 18.91 -17.38
C GLY A 101 15.00 19.46 -18.82
N GLU A 102 14.49 18.66 -19.76
CA GLU A 102 14.35 19.05 -21.17
C GLU A 102 13.40 20.25 -21.35
N VAL A 103 12.30 20.30 -20.61
CA VAL A 103 11.39 21.46 -20.62
C VAL A 103 12.09 22.72 -20.13
N ASN A 104 12.88 22.64 -19.05
CA ASN A 104 13.65 23.78 -18.55
C ASN A 104 14.67 24.30 -19.57
N GLU A 105 15.34 23.41 -20.29
CA GLU A 105 16.27 23.79 -21.37
C GLU A 105 15.53 24.52 -22.50
N ASN A 106 14.40 23.97 -22.95
CA ASN A 106 13.56 24.60 -23.98
C ASN A 106 13.04 25.98 -23.57
N VAL A 107 12.67 26.16 -22.29
CA VAL A 107 12.25 27.45 -21.75
C VAL A 107 13.41 28.44 -21.71
N ALA A 108 14.60 28.01 -21.29
CA ALA A 108 15.80 28.86 -21.28
C ALA A 108 16.17 29.33 -22.70
N GLN A 109 16.14 28.40 -23.67
CA GLN A 109 16.37 28.73 -25.08
C GLN A 109 15.31 29.71 -25.61
N SER A 110 14.03 29.47 -25.32
CA SER A 110 12.93 30.37 -25.71
C SER A 110 13.11 31.77 -25.14
N SER A 111 13.56 31.88 -23.88
CA SER A 111 13.86 33.16 -23.24
C SER A 111 15.03 33.88 -23.92
N SER A 112 16.07 33.15 -24.34
CA SER A 112 17.20 33.73 -25.09
C SER A 112 16.74 34.31 -26.42
N VAL A 113 15.96 33.53 -27.18
CA VAL A 113 15.42 33.96 -28.48
C VAL A 113 14.51 35.18 -28.32
N ALA A 114 13.67 35.22 -27.28
CA ALA A 114 12.84 36.39 -26.99
C ALA A 114 13.68 37.65 -26.70
N GLY A 115 14.84 37.49 -26.05
CA GLY A 115 15.83 38.56 -25.85
C GLY A 115 16.41 39.08 -27.17
N GLU A 116 16.83 38.19 -28.06
CA GLU A 116 17.34 38.55 -29.39
C GLU A 116 16.29 39.28 -30.25
N ILE A 117 15.03 38.82 -30.19
CA ILE A 117 13.91 39.48 -30.85
C ILE A 117 13.72 40.90 -30.30
N THR A 118 13.79 41.07 -28.98
CA THR A 118 13.66 42.38 -28.34
C THR A 118 14.76 43.34 -28.79
N GLN A 119 16.00 42.86 -28.89
CA GLN A 119 17.11 43.64 -29.43
C GLN A 119 16.85 44.03 -30.90
N SER A 120 16.47 43.07 -31.74
CA SER A 120 16.17 43.30 -33.16
C SER A 120 15.06 44.34 -33.35
N ILE A 121 14.01 44.30 -32.51
CA ILE A 121 12.95 45.31 -32.51
C ILE A 121 13.50 46.69 -32.14
N GLY A 122 14.45 46.78 -31.20
CA GLY A 122 15.14 48.01 -30.87
C GLY A 122 15.89 48.61 -32.07
N GLU A 123 16.62 47.78 -32.81
CA GLU A 123 17.36 48.17 -34.02
C GLU A 123 16.42 48.63 -35.15
N VAL A 124 15.29 47.94 -35.34
CA VAL A 124 14.24 48.33 -36.29
C VAL A 124 13.64 49.69 -35.91
N ASN A 125 13.37 49.92 -34.62
CA ASN A 125 12.82 51.18 -34.14
C ASN A 125 13.79 52.35 -34.37
N GLN A 126 15.07 52.13 -34.07
CA GLN A 126 16.11 53.13 -34.35
C GLN A 126 16.19 53.46 -35.85
N SER A 127 16.24 52.44 -36.70
CA SER A 127 16.28 52.61 -38.17
C SER A 127 15.05 53.36 -38.69
N ALA A 128 13.86 53.06 -38.15
CA ALA A 128 12.63 53.77 -38.49
C ALA A 128 12.69 55.26 -38.08
N GLY A 129 13.27 55.57 -36.92
CA GLY A 129 13.50 56.94 -36.46
C GLY A 129 14.45 57.72 -37.37
N GLU A 130 15.57 57.11 -37.77
CA GLU A 130 16.53 57.70 -38.71
C GLU A 130 15.90 57.97 -40.09
N MET A 131 15.08 57.03 -40.58
CA MET A 131 14.34 57.15 -41.84
C MET A 131 13.29 58.27 -41.78
N ALA A 132 12.60 58.44 -40.65
CA ALA A 132 11.64 59.53 -40.46
C ALA A 132 12.35 60.90 -40.48
N SER A 133 13.50 61.01 -39.81
CA SER A 133 14.32 62.23 -39.81
C SER A 133 14.82 62.58 -41.22
N SER A 134 15.38 61.58 -41.93
CA SER A 134 15.86 61.74 -43.31
C SER A 134 14.73 62.16 -44.25
N SER A 135 13.53 61.58 -44.10
CA SER A 135 12.35 61.94 -44.88
C SER A 135 11.91 63.39 -44.62
N SER A 136 12.01 63.86 -43.37
CA SER A 136 11.74 65.27 -43.03
C SER A 136 12.76 66.21 -43.66
N GLN A 137 14.04 65.83 -43.68
CA GLN A 137 15.10 66.61 -44.32
C GLN A 137 14.90 66.71 -45.83
N VAL A 138 14.59 65.59 -46.50
CA VAL A 138 14.27 65.57 -47.94
C VAL A 138 13.08 66.47 -48.26
N ARG A 139 12.03 66.44 -47.43
CA ARG A 139 10.86 67.33 -47.57
C ARG A 139 11.27 68.80 -47.53
N LEU A 140 12.08 69.21 -46.55
CA LEU A 140 12.55 70.60 -46.43
C LEU A 140 13.38 71.02 -47.64
N SER A 141 14.33 70.18 -48.08
CA SER A 141 15.15 70.48 -49.26
C SER A 141 14.32 70.57 -50.55
N ALA A 142 13.27 69.76 -50.70
CA ALA A 142 12.35 69.84 -51.83
C ALA A 142 11.55 71.15 -51.82
N GLU A 143 11.13 71.62 -50.64
CA GLU A 143 10.42 72.89 -50.45
C GLU A 143 11.32 74.09 -50.79
N ASP A 144 12.57 74.09 -50.32
CA ASP A 144 13.58 75.10 -50.66
C ASP A 144 13.86 75.14 -52.17
N LEU A 145 14.03 73.97 -52.80
CA LEU A 145 14.27 73.87 -54.24
C LEU A 145 13.08 74.41 -55.05
N SER A 146 11.86 74.12 -54.61
CA SER A 146 10.65 74.63 -55.24
C SER A 146 10.58 76.17 -55.15
N GLN A 147 10.92 76.75 -54.00
CA GLN A 147 10.97 78.21 -53.85
C GLN A 147 12.06 78.86 -54.72
N LEU A 148 13.23 78.21 -54.84
CA LEU A 148 14.31 78.70 -55.70
C LEU A 148 13.91 78.67 -57.17
N ALA A 149 13.27 77.59 -57.62
CA ALA A 149 12.75 77.46 -58.97
C ALA A 149 11.73 78.55 -59.30
N GLU A 150 10.84 78.88 -58.36
CA GLU A 150 9.86 79.96 -58.53
C GLU A 150 10.52 81.35 -58.63
N LYS A 151 11.51 81.64 -57.77
CA LYS A 151 12.30 82.88 -57.86
C LYS A 151 13.04 83.00 -59.19
N LEU A 152 13.64 81.92 -59.67
CA LEU A 152 14.30 81.88 -60.98
C LEU A 152 13.32 82.15 -62.12
N ASN A 153 12.12 81.56 -62.06
CA ASN A 153 11.07 81.79 -63.06
C ASN A 153 10.63 83.26 -63.09
N ILE A 154 10.46 83.88 -61.91
CA ILE A 154 10.17 85.32 -61.80
C ILE A 154 11.29 86.17 -62.40
N MET A 155 12.56 85.85 -62.12
CA MET A 155 13.69 86.59 -62.68
C MET A 155 13.77 86.46 -64.21
N VAL A 156 13.68 85.24 -64.74
CA VAL A 156 13.69 85.01 -66.20
C VAL A 156 12.52 85.71 -66.88
N GLY A 157 11.34 85.73 -66.24
CA GLY A 157 10.17 86.46 -66.72
C GLY A 157 10.40 87.97 -66.84
N ARG A 158 11.22 88.58 -65.98
CA ARG A 158 11.60 90.00 -66.09
C ARG A 158 12.55 90.30 -67.26
N PHE A 159 13.32 89.31 -67.73
CA PHE A 159 14.25 89.46 -68.85
C PHE A 159 13.62 89.11 -70.21
N LYS A 160 12.45 88.48 -70.23
CA LYS A 160 11.62 88.36 -71.44
C LYS A 160 10.94 89.70 -71.73
N VAL A 161 11.64 90.56 -72.47
CA VAL A 161 11.07 91.68 -73.25
C VAL A 161 11.00 91.24 -74.71
#